data_AF-X1ELA6-F1
#
_entry.id   AF-X1ELA6-F1
#
_cell.length_a   1.000
_cell.length_b   1.000
_cell.length_c   1.000
_cell.angle_alpha   90.00
_cell.angle_beta   90.00
_cell.angle_gamma   90.00
#
_symmetry.space_group_name_H-M   'P 1'
#
loop_
_entity.id
_entity.type
_entity.pdbx_description
1 polymer ?
#
loop_
_entity_poly.entity_id
_entity_poly.type
_entity_poly.pdbx_seq_one_letter_code
_entity_poly.pdbx_strand_id
1 'polypeptide(L)'
;ALAKVDCLPDDIDIVIQTHLHMDHIYNTSKCKNAVIYVQEKELEFALDPHPIFEIVYPREAIKKLNFEVIKGDQTILPGIAVMLVPGHTPGYR
;
A
#
# COMPACT_ATOMS: atom_id res chain seq x y z
N ALA A 1 4.11 -11.08 14.50
CA ALA A 1 4.97 -11.72 13.48
C ALA A 1 6.36 -11.08 13.48
N LEU A 2 6.47 -9.78 13.22
CA LEU A 2 7.75 -9.04 13.26
C LEU A 2 8.56 -9.25 14.55
N ALA A 3 7.92 -9.16 15.72
CA ALA A 3 8.62 -9.38 17.00
C ALA A 3 9.20 -10.80 17.17
N LYS A 4 8.78 -11.80 16.37
CA LYS A 4 9.39 -13.15 16.40
C LYS A 4 10.74 -13.20 15.66
N VAL A 5 11.06 -12.17 14.89
CA VAL A 5 12.33 -11.99 14.17
C VAL A 5 13.03 -10.72 14.65
N ASP A 6 12.80 -10.34 15.92
CA ASP A 6 13.42 -9.19 16.59
C ASP A 6 13.30 -7.86 15.82
N CYS A 7 12.17 -7.67 15.12
CA CYS A 7 11.85 -6.46 14.37
C CYS A 7 10.57 -5.81 14.93
N LEU A 8 10.61 -4.50 15.13
CA LEU A 8 9.47 -3.68 15.49
C LEU A 8 8.90 -2.97 14.25
N PRO A 9 7.62 -2.58 14.25
CA PRO A 9 7.05 -1.79 13.14
C PRO A 9 7.81 -0.50 12.87
N ASP A 10 8.38 0.13 13.90
CA ASP A 10 9.16 1.37 13.77
C ASP A 10 10.55 1.12 13.12
N ASP A 11 11.01 -0.14 13.01
CA ASP A 11 12.25 -0.51 12.32
C ASP A 11 12.04 -0.69 10.80
N ILE A 12 10.81 -0.55 10.30
CA ILE A 12 10.49 -0.71 8.88
C ILE A 12 10.76 0.59 8.13
N ASP A 13 11.70 0.55 7.20
CA ASP A 13 12.04 1.71 6.36
C ASP A 13 11.05 1.93 5.20
N ILE A 14 10.51 0.84 4.65
CA ILE A 14 9.70 0.87 3.42
C ILE A 14 8.55 -0.12 3.54
N VAL A 15 7.34 0.34 3.22
CA VAL A 15 6.16 -0.50 3.00
C VAL A 15 5.72 -0.37 1.54
N ILE A 16 5.56 -1.52 0.89
CA ILE A 16 5.23 -1.63 -0.53
C ILE A 16 3.83 -2.23 -0.59
N GLN A 17 2.80 -1.40 -0.80
CA GLN A 17 1.40 -1.86 -0.90
C GLN A 17 1.09 -2.50 -2.25
N THR A 18 0.64 -3.75 -2.25
CA THR A 18 0.14 -4.42 -3.47
C THR A 18 -1.18 -3.79 -3.93
N HIS A 19 -2.10 -3.53 -2.99
CA HIS A 19 -3.35 -2.79 -3.18
C HIS A 19 -3.85 -2.25 -1.82
N LEU A 20 -4.94 -1.46 -1.81
CA LEU A 20 -5.39 -0.73 -0.60
C LEU A 20 -6.66 -1.31 0.05
N HIS A 21 -6.91 -2.62 -0.10
CA HIS A 21 -7.96 -3.27 0.68
C HIS A 21 -7.62 -3.30 2.17
N MET A 22 -8.68 -3.42 2.96
CA MET A 22 -8.67 -3.33 4.42
C MET A 22 -7.64 -4.26 5.09
N ASP A 23 -7.54 -5.50 4.61
CA ASP A 23 -6.66 -6.55 5.13
C ASP A 23 -5.18 -6.29 4.80
N HIS A 24 -4.90 -5.42 3.84
CA HIS A 24 -3.54 -5.01 3.45
C HIS A 24 -3.11 -3.71 4.13
N ILE A 25 -4.02 -2.74 4.29
CA ILE A 25 -3.65 -1.38 4.69
C ILE A 25 -3.81 -1.07 6.18
N TYR A 26 -4.67 -1.79 6.92
CA TYR A 26 -5.06 -1.36 8.27
C TYR A 26 -3.89 -1.19 9.24
N ASN A 27 -2.86 -2.04 9.12
CA ASN A 27 -1.71 -2.00 10.03
C ASN A 27 -0.57 -1.10 9.56
N THR A 28 -0.65 -0.53 8.34
CA THR A 28 0.45 0.26 7.77
C THR A 28 0.80 1.49 8.59
N SER A 29 -0.21 2.11 9.22
CA SER A 29 -0.01 3.24 10.14
C SER A 29 0.85 2.92 11.38
N LYS A 30 1.09 1.63 11.67
CA LYS A 30 2.00 1.21 12.75
C LYS A 30 3.48 1.35 12.34
N CYS A 31 3.79 1.34 11.05
CA CYS A 31 5.15 1.49 10.53
C CYS A 31 5.46 2.99 10.33
N LYS A 32 5.65 3.73 11.43
CA LYS A 32 5.62 5.20 11.41
C LYS A 32 6.80 5.84 10.66
N ASN A 33 7.91 5.13 10.57
CA ASN A 33 9.13 5.60 9.90
C ASN A 33 9.18 5.20 8.42
N ALA A 34 8.22 4.39 7.96
CA ALA A 34 8.28 3.81 6.64
C ALA A 34 7.82 4.78 5.54
N VAL A 35 8.51 4.76 4.39
CA VAL A 35 7.98 5.29 3.13
C VAL A 35 6.98 4.28 2.55
N ILE A 36 5.79 4.74 2.20
CA ILE A 36 4.69 3.86 1.78
C ILE A 36 4.44 4.00 0.27
N TYR A 37 4.82 2.99 -0.51
CA TYR A 37 4.67 2.99 -1.96
C TYR A 37 3.34 2.39 -2.43
N VAL A 38 2.65 3.09 -3.33
CA VAL A 38 1.39 2.64 -3.96
C VAL A 38 1.31 3.07 -5.42
N GLN A 39 0.62 2.29 -6.27
CA GLN A 39 0.33 2.71 -7.64
C GLN A 39 -0.66 3.87 -7.67
N GLU A 40 -0.45 4.80 -8.58
CA GLU A 40 -1.37 5.92 -8.84
C GLU A 40 -2.80 5.42 -9.05
N LYS A 41 -2.99 4.44 -9.93
CA LYS A 41 -4.31 3.86 -10.23
C LYS A 41 -5.00 3.24 -9.01
N GLU A 42 -4.22 2.70 -8.08
CA GLU A 42 -4.79 2.13 -6.85
C GLU A 42 -5.26 3.25 -5.93
N LEU A 43 -4.45 4.28 -5.74
CA LEU A 43 -4.80 5.41 -4.87
C LEU A 43 -6.01 6.17 -5.43
N GLU A 44 -6.07 6.41 -6.74
CA GLU A 44 -7.22 7.01 -7.42
C GLU A 44 -8.51 6.23 -7.13
N PHE A 45 -8.49 4.92 -7.37
CA PHE A 45 -9.66 4.08 -7.13
C PHE A 45 -10.03 3.96 -5.65
N ALA A 46 -9.04 3.87 -4.76
CA ALA A 46 -9.28 3.75 -3.33
C ALA A 46 -9.88 5.01 -2.70
N LEU A 47 -9.63 6.19 -3.29
CA LEU A 47 -10.19 7.46 -2.85
C LEU A 47 -11.62 7.68 -3.35
N ASP A 48 -11.97 7.10 -4.50
CA ASP A 48 -13.32 7.16 -5.08
C ASP A 48 -13.76 5.81 -5.70
N PRO A 49 -13.94 4.76 -4.87
CA PRO A 49 -14.30 3.44 -5.38
C PRO A 49 -15.76 3.40 -5.79
N HIS A 50 -16.10 2.52 -6.74
CA HIS A 50 -17.50 2.22 -7.02
C HIS A 50 -18.20 1.72 -5.73
N PRO A 51 -19.47 2.10 -5.45
CA PRO A 51 -20.13 1.84 -4.16
C PRO A 51 -20.05 0.39 -3.65
N ILE A 52 -20.08 -0.59 -4.55
CA ILE A 52 -19.95 -2.02 -4.21
C ILE A 52 -18.62 -2.37 -3.52
N PHE A 53 -17.56 -1.59 -3.76
CA PHE A 53 -16.23 -1.81 -3.21
C PHE A 53 -15.94 -0.90 -2.00
N GLU A 54 -16.81 0.04 -1.63
CA GLU A 54 -16.55 0.95 -0.50
C GLU A 54 -16.24 0.20 0.79
N ILE A 55 -16.89 -0.93 1.02
CA ILE A 55 -16.67 -1.73 2.24
C ILE A 55 -15.24 -2.26 2.34
N VAL A 56 -14.56 -2.53 1.22
CA VAL A 56 -13.19 -3.08 1.21
C VAL A 56 -12.10 -2.01 1.24
N TYR A 57 -12.43 -0.75 0.97
CA TYR A 57 -11.49 0.37 0.99
C TYR A 57 -11.68 1.26 2.23
N PRO A 58 -10.84 1.13 3.28
CA PRO A 58 -10.99 1.94 4.48
C PRO A 58 -10.50 3.37 4.25
N ARG A 59 -11.35 4.24 3.69
CA ARG A 59 -11.02 5.64 3.32
C ARG A 59 -10.31 6.40 4.45
N GLU A 60 -10.74 6.22 5.69
CA GLU A 60 -10.14 6.90 6.86
C GLU A 60 -8.75 6.39 7.21
N ALA A 61 -8.43 5.13 6.92
CA ALA A 61 -7.07 4.62 7.07
C ALA A 61 -6.17 5.13 5.93
N ILE A 62 -6.68 5.13 4.70
CA ILE A 62 -5.97 5.60 3.51
C ILE A 62 -5.56 7.08 3.68
N LYS A 63 -6.49 7.95 4.08
CA LYS A 63 -6.24 9.39 4.28
C LYS A 63 -5.23 9.73 5.38
N LYS A 64 -4.94 8.79 6.30
CA LYS A 64 -3.97 8.99 7.38
C LYS A 64 -2.54 8.67 6.98
N LEU A 65 -2.33 8.09 5.80
CA LEU A 65 -1.03 7.70 5.29
C LEU A 65 -0.55 8.69 4.25
N ASN A 66 0.75 8.98 4.26
CA ASN A 66 1.42 9.72 3.21
C ASN A 66 2.05 8.71 2.26
N PHE A 67 1.62 8.72 1.00
CA PHE A 67 2.07 7.77 0.00
C PHE A 67 3.13 8.37 -0.91
N GLU A 68 4.14 7.56 -1.22
CA GLU A 68 4.99 7.74 -2.39
C GLU A 68 4.30 7.05 -3.58
N VAL A 69 3.77 7.86 -4.49
CA VAL A 69 2.96 7.38 -5.61
C VAL A 69 3.84 7.03 -6.80
N ILE A 70 3.68 5.82 -7.31
CA ILE A 70 4.41 5.31 -8.47
C ILE A 70 3.46 5.00 -9.63
N LYS A 71 4.02 4.87 -10.85
CA LYS A 71 3.24 4.64 -12.06
C LYS A 71 3.82 3.50 -12.88
N GLY A 72 3.09 2.38 -12.94
CA GLY A 72 3.48 1.24 -13.76
C GLY A 72 4.64 0.46 -13.14
N ASP A 73 5.41 -0.20 -14.00
CA ASP A 73 6.55 -1.01 -13.59
C ASP A 73 7.71 -0.10 -13.16
N GLN A 74 8.26 -0.34 -11.98
CA GLN A 74 9.29 0.51 -11.42
C GLN A 74 10.23 -0.25 -10.48
N THR A 75 11.52 0.04 -10.57
CA THR A 75 12.51 -0.38 -9.56
C THR A 75 12.41 0.53 -8.35
N ILE A 76 12.17 -0.03 -7.17
CA ILE A 76 12.06 0.71 -5.90
C ILE A 76 13.41 0.77 -5.20
N LEU A 77 14.13 -0.35 -5.18
CA LEU A 77 15.49 -0.47 -4.64
C LEU A 77 16.31 -1.39 -5.55
N PRO A 78 17.65 -1.38 -5.46
CA PRO A 78 18.48 -2.38 -6.12
C PRO A 78 18.00 -3.80 -5.79
N GLY A 79 17.55 -4.55 -6.80
CA GLY A 79 17.02 -5.91 -6.64
C GLY A 79 15.54 -6.02 -6.25
N ILE A 80 14.83 -4.90 -6.05
CA ILE A 80 13.39 -4.86 -5.74
C ILE A 80 12.68 -4.00 -6.77
N ALA A 81 11.86 -4.63 -7.60
CA ALA A 81 11.02 -3.98 -8.58
C ALA A 81 9.56 -4.39 -8.39
N VAL A 82 8.67 -3.56 -8.90
CA VAL A 82 7.24 -3.80 -8.89
C VAL A 82 6.73 -3.82 -10.33
N MET A 83 5.70 -4.62 -10.58
CA MET A 83 5.06 -4.73 -11.88
C MET A 83 3.58 -4.41 -11.73
N LEU A 84 3.03 -3.55 -12.58
CA LEU A 84 1.60 -3.27 -12.56
C LEU A 84 0.85 -4.43 -13.21
N VAL A 85 0.11 -5.18 -12.40
CA VAL A 85 -0.65 -6.38 -12.80
C VAL A 85 -2.13 -6.21 -12.45
N PRO A 86 -2.86 -5.34 -13.16
CA PRO A 86 -4.24 -5.00 -12.82
C PRO A 86 -5.15 -6.22 -12.95
N GLY A 87 -6.16 -6.32 -12.09
CA GLY A 87 -7.12 -7.42 -12.13
C GLY A 87 -7.97 -7.45 -10.86
N HIS A 88 -7.38 -7.92 -9.76
CA HIS A 88 -8.02 -7.88 -8.44
C HIS A 88 -8.41 -6.46 -8.02
N THR A 89 -7.52 -5.49 -8.28
CA THR A 89 -7.80 -4.05 -8.21
C THR A 89 -7.18 -3.31 -9.40
N PRO A 90 -7.58 -2.06 -9.70
CA PRO A 90 -7.07 -1.31 -10.85
C PRO A 90 -5.58 -0.98 -10.79
N GLY A 91 -5.00 -0.87 -9.59
CA GLY A 91 -3.57 -0.62 -9.40
C GLY A 91 -2.83 -1.75 -8.68
N TYR A 92 -3.34 -2.98 -8.75
CA TYR A 92 -2.67 -4.15 -8.18
C TYR A 92 -1.26 -4.35 -8.76
N ARG A 93 -0.30 -4.73 -7.92
CA ARG A 93 1.10 -4.95 -8.27
C ARG A 93 1.78 -6.02 -7.44
#